data_AF-A0A2D7JUE5-F1
#
_entry.id   AF-A0A2D7JUE5-F1
#
_cell.length_a   1.000
_cell.length_b   1.000
_cell.length_c   1.000
_cell.angle_alpha   90.00
_cell.angle_beta   90.00
_cell.angle_gamma   90.00
#
_symmetry.space_group_name_H-M   'P 1'
#
loop_
_entity.id
_entity.type
_entity.pdbx_description
1 polymer ?
#
loop_
_entity_poly.entity_id
_entity_poly.type
_entity_poly.pdbx_seq_one_letter_code
_entity_poly.pdbx_strand_id
1 'polypeptide(L)'
;MGEEIEAPDEPKAKPFFAIEEEPKEVQPQHPPLSGVVMGQVSTQSAPAQPSQFVAHQSSLGGPQLSGQVNTFTHSGQQFAQLQPQKVGFRWPQFLLGIVIPWIVIFGTSFLSAMLEDGYDDEWDSFYRYESYSLTPDDDGWFVQSVPTADGESIDYISGCCFENNTTTAELRLHWGFNNPGTRTIIEEYQRDDGRYEEQIIGNYTEANQTLWFKSSQFTAEQIYMEVSYHDYNAEEEYWQNNQDYGEMLFCLLPFAYIVGVVTAFARGNSALGIGLLCAIPASVLFLPLLFVLALLAFGF
;
A
#
# COMPACT_ATOMS: atom_id res chain seq x y z
N MET A 1 4.64 21.66 -67.73
CA MET A 1 5.91 21.39 -67.05
C MET A 1 5.77 21.99 -65.67
N GLY A 2 5.56 21.15 -64.67
CA GLY A 2 5.53 21.52 -63.26
C GLY A 2 6.33 20.45 -62.53
N GLU A 3 7.25 20.88 -61.67
CA GLU A 3 8.16 19.98 -60.96
C GLU A 3 7.40 19.24 -59.86
N GLU A 4 7.61 17.93 -59.80
CA GLU A 4 7.09 17.06 -58.75
C GLU A 4 8.02 17.20 -57.54
N ILE A 5 7.53 17.83 -56.46
CA ILE A 5 8.33 18.06 -55.26
C ILE A 5 8.34 16.77 -54.45
N GLU A 6 9.47 16.07 -54.51
CA GLU A 6 9.74 14.86 -53.75
C GLU A 6 9.76 15.19 -52.24
N ALA A 7 8.95 14.46 -51.45
CA ALA A 7 8.90 14.64 -50.00
C ALA A 7 10.18 14.08 -49.33
N PRO A 8 10.69 14.69 -48.24
CA PRO A 8 11.87 14.18 -47.56
C PRO A 8 11.58 12.82 -46.89
N ASP A 9 12.48 11.86 -47.08
CA ASP A 9 12.44 10.55 -46.40
C ASP A 9 12.32 10.71 -44.88
N GLU A 10 11.28 10.14 -44.28
CA GLU A 10 11.16 10.03 -42.83
C GLU A 10 12.28 9.13 -42.27
N PRO A 11 12.94 9.52 -41.15
CA PRO A 11 13.95 8.68 -40.54
C PRO A 11 13.31 7.42 -39.95
N LYS A 12 13.60 6.26 -40.57
CA LYS A 12 13.14 4.93 -40.11
C LYS A 12 13.36 4.76 -38.61
N ALA A 13 12.26 4.75 -37.84
CA ALA A 13 12.29 4.46 -36.42
C ALA A 13 12.91 3.07 -36.16
N LYS A 14 13.94 3.01 -35.30
CA LYS A 14 14.49 1.74 -34.83
C LYS A 14 13.47 1.05 -33.92
N PRO A 15 13.28 -0.28 -34.02
CA PRO A 15 12.46 -1.01 -33.07
C PRO A 15 13.10 -1.05 -31.68
N PHE A 16 12.26 -1.01 -30.64
CA PHE A 16 12.60 -0.89 -29.22
C PHE A 16 13.54 -1.99 -28.66
N PHE A 17 13.75 -3.09 -29.40
CA PHE A 17 14.57 -4.23 -28.98
C PHE A 17 15.90 -4.37 -29.75
N ALA A 18 16.40 -3.28 -30.35
CA ALA A 18 17.76 -3.25 -30.88
C ALA A 18 18.79 -3.21 -29.73
N ILE A 19 19.24 -4.39 -29.29
CA ILE A 19 20.31 -4.53 -28.29
C ILE A 19 21.61 -3.97 -28.87
N GLU A 20 22.17 -2.94 -28.26
CA GLU A 20 23.50 -2.44 -28.58
C GLU A 20 24.58 -3.33 -27.93
N GLU A 21 25.64 -3.63 -28.67
CA GLU A 21 26.74 -4.49 -28.19
C GLU A 21 27.67 -3.67 -27.28
N GLU A 22 27.76 -4.02 -25.99
CA GLU A 22 28.64 -3.33 -25.04
C GLU A 22 30.13 -3.40 -25.45
N PRO A 23 30.90 -2.32 -25.25
CA PRO A 23 32.33 -2.31 -25.54
C PRO A 23 33.11 -3.18 -24.54
N LYS A 24 33.87 -4.14 -25.05
CA LYS A 24 34.73 -5.05 -24.26
C LYS A 24 35.78 -4.30 -23.42
N GLU A 25 35.68 -4.40 -22.10
CA GLU A 25 36.78 -4.06 -21.19
C GLU A 25 37.77 -5.24 -21.06
N VAL A 26 39.07 -4.93 -20.93
CA VAL A 26 40.17 -5.90 -21.12
C VAL A 26 40.64 -6.49 -19.77
N GLN A 27 40.53 -7.81 -19.61
CA GLN A 27 41.16 -8.54 -18.49
C GLN A 27 42.66 -8.83 -18.74
N PRO A 28 43.53 -8.64 -17.73
CA PRO A 28 44.87 -9.25 -17.70
C PRO A 28 44.84 -10.72 -17.24
N GLN A 29 45.65 -11.58 -17.86
CA GLN A 29 45.71 -13.03 -17.60
C GLN A 29 46.65 -13.42 -16.44
N HIS A 30 46.15 -14.29 -15.54
CA HIS A 30 46.69 -15.57 -14.99
C HIS A 30 48.21 -15.81 -14.77
N PRO A 31 48.66 -16.68 -13.81
CA PRO A 31 48.14 -18.05 -13.59
C PRO A 31 48.07 -18.60 -12.14
N PRO A 32 47.45 -19.79 -11.92
CA PRO A 32 47.36 -20.46 -10.61
C PRO A 32 48.57 -21.34 -10.29
N LEU A 33 48.80 -21.61 -8.99
CA LEU A 33 49.88 -22.48 -8.51
C LEU A 33 49.33 -23.75 -7.84
N SER A 34 49.39 -24.88 -8.55
CA SER A 34 49.01 -26.20 -8.01
C SER A 34 50.19 -26.85 -7.29
N GLY A 35 50.03 -27.12 -5.98
CA GLY A 35 51.02 -27.84 -5.18
C GLY A 35 50.46 -29.14 -4.61
N VAL A 36 50.62 -30.26 -5.33
CA VAL A 36 50.36 -31.61 -4.80
C VAL A 36 51.63 -32.06 -4.07
N VAL A 37 51.57 -32.20 -2.74
CA VAL A 37 52.68 -32.76 -1.96
C VAL A 37 52.39 -34.21 -1.62
N MET A 38 53.20 -35.09 -2.20
CA MET A 38 53.15 -36.54 -2.06
C MET A 38 53.82 -36.98 -0.75
N GLY A 39 53.25 -37.95 -0.04
CA GLY A 39 53.78 -38.39 1.26
C GLY A 39 55.11 -39.15 1.15
N GLN A 40 55.98 -38.96 2.14
CA GLN A 40 57.13 -39.84 2.39
C GLN A 40 57.05 -40.46 3.79
N VAL A 41 57.38 -41.75 3.86
CA VAL A 41 57.47 -42.55 5.08
C VAL A 41 58.94 -42.78 5.40
N SER A 42 59.36 -42.48 6.64
CA SER A 42 60.71 -42.83 7.12
C SER A 42 60.77 -43.06 8.63
N THR A 43 60.70 -44.33 9.02
CA THR A 43 61.50 -45.02 10.06
C THR A 43 61.88 -44.31 11.37
N GLN A 44 61.08 -44.58 12.40
CA GLN A 44 61.46 -45.11 13.73
C GLN A 44 62.91 -44.95 14.27
N SER A 45 63.04 -44.32 15.45
CA SER A 45 64.02 -44.72 16.49
C SER A 45 63.61 -44.22 17.89
N ALA A 46 63.46 -45.14 18.85
CA ALA A 46 63.42 -44.90 20.31
C ALA A 46 64.87 -45.02 20.87
N PRO A 47 65.19 -44.81 22.18
CA PRO A 47 64.32 -44.69 23.38
C PRO A 47 64.73 -43.63 24.44
N ALA A 48 63.93 -43.47 25.52
CA ALA A 48 64.36 -43.48 26.94
C ALA A 48 63.26 -42.98 27.93
N GLN A 49 62.87 -43.84 28.86
CA GLN A 49 62.25 -43.50 30.17
C GLN A 49 63.37 -43.41 31.24
N PRO A 50 63.19 -42.88 32.47
CA PRO A 50 62.01 -42.92 33.37
C PRO A 50 61.64 -41.51 33.93
N SER A 51 60.73 -41.22 34.86
CA SER A 51 60.01 -41.93 35.97
C SER A 51 58.64 -41.22 36.21
N GLN A 52 57.75 -41.48 37.19
CA GLN A 52 57.68 -42.46 38.31
C GLN A 52 56.21 -42.74 38.73
N PHE A 53 56.02 -43.31 39.93
CA PHE A 53 54.80 -43.69 40.67
C PHE A 53 54.17 -42.48 41.44
N VAL A 54 52.90 -42.45 41.90
CA VAL A 54 52.24 -43.33 42.90
C VAL A 54 50.70 -43.45 42.72
N ALA A 55 50.20 -44.65 43.07
CA ALA A 55 48.84 -45.20 43.20
C ALA A 55 47.81 -44.38 44.05
N HIS A 56 46.48 -44.57 43.96
CA HIS A 56 45.72 -45.77 44.37
C HIS A 56 44.30 -45.97 43.77
N GLN A 57 43.95 -47.25 43.55
CA GLN A 57 42.64 -47.94 43.69
C GLN A 57 41.38 -47.63 42.81
N SER A 58 41.15 -48.50 41.80
CA SER A 58 40.03 -49.48 41.64
C SER A 58 38.65 -49.26 42.32
N SER A 59 37.48 -49.65 41.78
CA SER A 59 37.04 -50.25 40.48
C SER A 59 35.48 -50.38 40.43
N LEU A 60 34.92 -50.80 39.28
CA LEU A 60 33.50 -51.04 38.91
C LEU A 60 32.61 -49.80 38.68
N GLY A 61 31.90 -49.66 37.55
CA GLY A 61 31.91 -50.45 36.31
C GLY A 61 30.83 -50.03 35.30
N GLY A 62 31.23 -49.56 34.12
CA GLY A 62 30.36 -49.19 32.99
C GLY A 62 31.22 -48.70 31.81
N PRO A 63 30.86 -48.98 30.55
CA PRO A 63 31.80 -48.86 29.43
C PRO A 63 32.07 -47.41 29.03
N GLN A 64 33.18 -46.85 29.50
CA GLN A 64 33.73 -45.62 28.93
C GLN A 64 34.41 -45.95 27.60
N LEU A 65 33.90 -45.35 26.52
CA LEU A 65 34.59 -45.30 25.23
C LEU A 65 35.95 -44.63 25.42
N SER A 66 37.02 -45.36 25.07
CA SER A 66 38.41 -44.95 25.24
C SER A 66 38.82 -43.87 24.23
N GLY A 67 38.29 -42.65 24.42
CA GLY A 67 38.75 -41.44 23.75
C GLY A 67 40.02 -40.92 24.42
N GLN A 68 41.17 -41.46 24.04
CA GLN A 68 42.48 -41.03 24.53
C GLN A 68 42.76 -39.60 24.03
N VAL A 69 42.39 -38.59 24.82
CA VAL A 69 42.68 -37.17 24.53
C VAL A 69 44.18 -36.95 24.68
N ASN A 70 44.90 -37.19 23.59
CA ASN A 70 46.35 -37.01 23.56
C ASN A 70 46.64 -35.51 23.62
N THR A 71 47.20 -35.06 24.73
CA THR A 71 47.59 -33.66 24.94
C THR A 71 48.67 -33.29 23.94
N PHE A 72 48.33 -32.43 22.96
CA PHE A 72 49.29 -31.90 22.00
C PHE A 72 50.26 -30.91 22.66
N THR A 73 51.34 -31.42 23.26
CA THR A 73 52.51 -30.61 23.63
C THR A 73 53.54 -30.61 22.51
N HIS A 74 53.48 -29.54 21.72
CA HIS A 74 54.58 -28.93 20.96
C HIS A 74 55.42 -29.78 19.99
N SER A 75 55.18 -29.55 18.69
CA SER A 75 56.24 -28.97 17.85
C SER A 75 55.69 -28.20 16.65
N GLY A 76 56.28 -27.05 16.35
CA GLY A 76 56.42 -26.59 14.97
C GLY A 76 55.39 -25.62 14.38
N GLN A 77 54.10 -25.65 14.76
CA GLN A 77 53.17 -24.58 14.37
C GLN A 77 52.27 -24.18 15.52
N GLN A 78 52.48 -22.96 16.02
CA GLN A 78 51.42 -22.22 16.67
C GLN A 78 50.37 -21.95 15.60
N PHE A 79 49.36 -22.81 15.54
CA PHE A 79 48.03 -22.30 15.25
C PHE A 79 47.84 -21.16 16.23
N ALA A 80 47.80 -19.93 15.72
CA ALA A 80 47.12 -18.87 16.41
C ALA A 80 45.69 -19.40 16.55
N GLN A 81 45.43 -20.04 17.69
CA GLN A 81 44.08 -20.23 18.18
C GLN A 81 43.57 -18.81 18.26
N LEU A 82 42.84 -18.41 17.22
CA LEU A 82 42.06 -17.20 17.19
C LEU A 82 41.09 -17.40 18.34
N GLN A 83 41.52 -17.00 19.54
CA GLN A 83 40.67 -16.90 20.70
C GLN A 83 39.44 -16.18 20.16
N PRO A 84 38.23 -16.76 20.28
CA PRO A 84 37.04 -16.13 19.71
C PRO A 84 37.03 -14.73 20.29
N GLN A 85 37.37 -13.74 19.44
CA GLN A 85 37.47 -12.37 19.90
C GLN A 85 36.11 -12.12 20.51
N LYS A 86 36.11 -11.73 21.79
CA LYS A 86 34.87 -11.56 22.53
C LYS A 86 34.28 -10.23 22.05
N VAL A 87 33.82 -10.23 20.80
CA VAL A 87 33.24 -9.09 20.09
C VAL A 87 32.04 -8.71 20.94
N GLY A 88 32.23 -7.65 21.72
CA GLY A 88 31.21 -7.18 22.63
C GLY A 88 29.92 -6.94 21.86
N PHE A 89 28.79 -7.26 22.48
CA PHE A 89 27.49 -7.06 21.84
C PHE A 89 27.39 -5.62 21.35
N ARG A 90 27.08 -5.45 20.05
CA ARG A 90 27.16 -4.17 19.36
C ARG A 90 25.90 -3.35 19.65
N TRP A 91 25.76 -2.92 20.91
CA TRP A 91 24.62 -2.17 21.44
C TRP A 91 24.11 -1.04 20.53
N PRO A 92 24.96 -0.20 19.89
CA PRO A 92 24.49 0.83 18.98
C PRO A 92 23.74 0.27 17.77
N GLN A 93 24.17 -0.87 17.21
CA GLN A 93 23.50 -1.53 16.08
C GLN A 93 22.15 -2.14 16.49
N PHE A 94 22.08 -2.70 17.70
CA PHE A 94 20.84 -3.24 18.27
C PHE A 94 19.80 -2.15 18.53
N LEU A 95 20.20 -1.05 19.18
CA LEU A 95 19.31 0.09 19.42
C LEU A 95 18.84 0.72 18.11
N LEU A 96 19.74 0.86 17.12
CA LEU A 96 19.39 1.35 15.78
C LEU A 96 18.40 0.41 15.07
N GLY A 97 18.52 -0.91 15.26
CA GLY A 97 17.54 -1.88 14.76
C GLY A 97 16.16 -1.76 15.42
N ILE A 98 16.10 -1.48 16.73
CA ILE A 98 14.82 -1.23 17.41
C ILE A 98 14.21 0.09 16.93
N VAL A 99 14.99 1.16 16.86
CA VAL A 99 14.49 2.54 16.70
C VAL A 99 14.14 2.89 15.26
N ILE A 100 14.84 2.36 14.25
CA ILE A 100 14.57 2.71 12.84
C ILE A 100 13.12 2.42 12.41
N PRO A 101 12.54 1.22 12.64
CA PRO A 101 11.14 0.95 12.27
C PRO A 101 10.17 1.96 12.88
N TRP A 102 10.40 2.39 14.13
CA TRP A 102 9.61 3.43 14.78
C TRP A 102 9.79 4.78 14.13
N ILE A 103 11.03 5.24 13.88
CA ILE A 103 11.26 6.53 13.19
C ILE A 103 10.59 6.54 11.81
N VAL A 104 10.64 5.43 11.07
CA VAL A 104 9.97 5.32 9.77
C VAL A 104 8.45 5.44 9.93
N ILE A 105 7.83 4.64 10.80
CA ILE A 105 6.37 4.68 11.04
C ILE A 105 5.93 6.06 11.56
N PHE A 106 6.56 6.59 12.61
CA PHE A 106 6.26 7.92 13.16
C PHE A 106 6.45 9.00 12.10
N GLY A 107 7.53 8.94 11.33
CA GLY A 107 7.83 9.90 10.27
C GLY A 107 6.79 9.88 9.16
N THR A 108 6.42 8.69 8.66
CA THR A 108 5.39 8.56 7.61
C THR A 108 4.02 8.98 8.13
N SER A 109 3.58 8.52 9.30
CA SER A 109 2.27 8.89 9.84
C SER A 109 2.16 10.38 10.17
N PHE A 110 3.23 11.00 10.68
CA PHE A 110 3.25 12.44 10.93
C PHE A 110 3.32 13.26 9.64
N LEU A 111 4.03 12.78 8.61
CA LEU A 111 4.03 13.41 7.29
C LEU A 111 2.67 13.32 6.61
N SER A 112 2.01 12.15 6.62
CA SER A 112 0.63 11.99 6.13
C SER A 112 -0.30 12.97 6.85
N ALA A 113 -0.32 12.96 8.19
CA ALA A 113 -1.15 13.88 8.99
C ALA A 113 -0.85 15.39 8.80
N MET A 114 0.29 15.75 8.19
CA MET A 114 0.68 17.13 7.85
C MET A 114 0.46 17.47 6.36
N LEU A 115 0.13 16.48 5.54
CA LEU A 115 -0.16 16.58 4.10
C LEU A 115 -1.62 16.26 3.77
N GLU A 116 -2.36 15.73 4.74
CA GLU A 116 -3.81 15.49 4.73
C GLU A 116 -4.56 16.84 4.86
N ASP A 117 -4.35 17.71 3.87
CA ASP A 117 -5.07 18.98 3.70
C ASP A 117 -6.53 18.67 3.32
N GLY A 118 -7.40 18.54 4.33
CA GLY A 118 -8.84 18.72 4.17
C GLY A 118 -9.56 17.72 3.26
N TYR A 119 -9.41 16.42 3.50
CA TYR A 119 -10.15 15.34 2.82
C TYR A 119 -11.69 15.58 2.73
N ASP A 120 -12.27 16.35 3.67
CA ASP A 120 -13.69 16.72 3.69
C ASP A 120 -14.06 17.79 2.62
N ASP A 121 -13.15 18.69 2.25
CA ASP A 121 -13.39 19.74 1.23
C ASP A 121 -13.29 19.17 -0.21
N GLU A 122 -12.61 18.03 -0.39
CA GLU A 122 -12.35 17.45 -1.71
C GLU A 122 -13.55 16.70 -2.30
N TRP A 123 -14.37 16.05 -1.47
CA TRP A 123 -15.61 15.40 -1.94
C TRP A 123 -16.57 16.44 -2.53
N ASP A 124 -16.77 17.57 -1.85
CA ASP A 124 -17.60 18.69 -2.35
C ASP A 124 -17.07 19.32 -3.65
N SER A 125 -15.83 19.02 -4.07
CA SER A 125 -15.26 19.55 -5.32
C SER A 125 -15.76 18.87 -6.59
N PHE A 126 -16.22 17.61 -6.51
CA PHE A 126 -16.74 16.84 -7.64
C PHE A 126 -18.27 16.93 -7.79
N TYR A 127 -18.95 17.48 -6.78
CA TYR A 127 -20.41 17.62 -6.76
C TYR A 127 -20.83 19.07 -6.97
N ARG A 128 -21.83 19.27 -7.83
CA ARG A 128 -22.53 20.54 -8.01
C ARG A 128 -23.99 20.36 -7.61
N TYR A 129 -24.52 21.29 -6.83
CA TYR A 129 -25.92 21.28 -6.40
C TYR A 129 -26.68 22.47 -6.96
N GLU A 130 -27.86 22.23 -7.53
CA GLU A 130 -28.77 23.28 -7.99
C GLU A 130 -30.19 23.03 -7.51
N SER A 131 -30.79 24.05 -6.90
CA SER A 131 -32.19 24.04 -6.49
C SER A 131 -33.07 24.69 -7.57
N TYR A 132 -34.05 23.93 -8.06
CA TYR A 132 -35.08 24.36 -8.98
C TYR A 132 -36.41 24.55 -8.26
N SER A 133 -37.19 25.52 -8.73
CA SER A 133 -38.57 25.72 -8.28
C SER A 133 -39.50 25.55 -9.48
N LEU A 134 -40.27 24.46 -9.48
CA LEU A 134 -41.08 24.03 -10.61
C LEU A 134 -42.56 24.30 -10.30
N THR A 135 -43.29 24.82 -11.28
CA THR A 135 -44.76 24.91 -11.26
C THR A 135 -45.31 24.00 -12.36
N PRO A 136 -46.45 23.34 -12.17
CA PRO A 136 -47.04 22.49 -13.20
C PRO A 136 -47.58 23.34 -14.36
N ASP A 137 -47.63 22.75 -15.55
CA ASP A 137 -48.36 23.31 -16.69
C ASP A 137 -49.89 23.09 -16.58
N ASP A 138 -50.64 23.59 -17.57
CA ASP A 138 -52.11 23.46 -17.62
C ASP A 138 -52.59 21.98 -17.66
N ASP A 139 -51.74 21.05 -18.11
CA ASP A 139 -51.99 19.61 -18.15
C ASP A 139 -51.49 18.89 -16.87
N GLY A 140 -50.90 19.61 -15.92
CA GLY A 140 -50.39 19.11 -14.64
C GLY A 140 -49.01 18.45 -14.71
N TRP A 141 -48.21 18.70 -15.76
CA TRP A 141 -46.83 18.23 -15.87
C TRP A 141 -45.84 19.25 -15.33
N PHE A 142 -44.85 18.75 -14.59
CA PHE A 142 -43.66 19.51 -14.23
C PHE A 142 -42.61 19.25 -15.30
N VAL A 143 -42.15 20.30 -15.98
CA VAL A 143 -41.13 20.23 -17.03
C VAL A 143 -40.06 21.27 -16.73
N GLN A 144 -38.80 20.82 -16.63
CA GLN A 144 -37.67 21.69 -16.30
C GLN A 144 -36.43 21.26 -17.09
N SER A 145 -35.75 22.23 -17.70
CA SER A 145 -34.41 22.01 -18.24
C SER A 145 -33.38 22.10 -17.12
N VAL A 146 -32.53 21.08 -17.04
CA VAL A 146 -31.57 20.81 -15.97
C VAL A 146 -30.23 20.52 -16.65
N PRO A 147 -29.44 21.56 -16.97
CA PRO A 147 -28.24 21.44 -17.78
C PRO A 147 -27.07 20.79 -17.03
N THR A 148 -26.43 19.84 -17.68
CA THR A 148 -25.12 19.29 -17.28
C THR A 148 -24.00 19.98 -18.05
N ALA A 149 -22.86 20.19 -17.41
CA ALA A 149 -21.62 20.57 -18.07
C ALA A 149 -20.98 19.36 -18.78
N ASP A 150 -19.92 19.61 -19.55
CA ASP A 150 -19.12 18.53 -20.16
C ASP A 150 -18.41 17.73 -19.05
N GLY A 151 -18.71 16.43 -18.96
CA GLY A 151 -18.16 15.52 -17.95
C GLY A 151 -19.11 15.21 -16.79
N GLU A 152 -20.03 16.13 -16.49
CA GLU A 152 -21.02 15.93 -15.44
C GLU A 152 -22.17 14.98 -15.85
N SER A 153 -22.64 14.23 -14.86
CA SER A 153 -23.87 13.44 -14.91
C SER A 153 -24.76 13.82 -13.72
N ILE A 154 -26.08 13.80 -13.87
CA ILE A 154 -26.98 13.90 -12.71
C ILE A 154 -26.81 12.62 -11.88
N ASP A 155 -26.29 12.74 -10.68
CA ASP A 155 -26.17 11.63 -9.72
C ASP A 155 -27.48 11.43 -8.97
N TYR A 156 -27.96 12.50 -8.34
CA TYR A 156 -29.17 12.48 -7.51
C TYR A 156 -30.15 13.61 -7.87
N ILE A 157 -31.43 13.33 -7.66
CA ILE A 157 -32.48 14.34 -7.60
C ILE A 157 -33.25 14.06 -6.31
N SER A 158 -33.51 15.10 -5.53
CA SER A 158 -34.52 15.07 -4.47
C SER A 158 -35.56 16.16 -4.69
N GLY A 159 -36.79 15.89 -4.30
CA GLY A 159 -37.82 16.92 -4.20
C GLY A 159 -38.84 16.49 -3.17
N CYS A 160 -39.42 17.44 -2.45
CA CYS A 160 -40.42 17.14 -1.43
C CYS A 160 -41.67 17.97 -1.66
N CYS A 161 -42.83 17.34 -1.51
CA CYS A 161 -44.13 17.98 -1.54
C CYS A 161 -44.93 17.58 -0.30
N PHE A 162 -45.38 18.60 0.43
CA PHE A 162 -46.31 18.42 1.54
C PHE A 162 -47.72 18.75 1.05
N GLU A 163 -48.54 17.72 0.85
CA GLU A 163 -49.98 17.93 0.67
C GLU A 163 -50.70 17.76 2.02
N ASN A 164 -51.42 18.80 2.43
CA ASN A 164 -52.28 18.83 3.61
C ASN A 164 -51.63 18.45 4.97
N ASN A 165 -50.32 18.66 5.14
CA ASN A 165 -49.55 18.34 6.37
C ASN A 165 -49.52 16.86 6.80
N THR A 166 -50.11 15.94 6.04
CA THR A 166 -50.20 14.51 6.40
C THR A 166 -49.53 13.58 5.40
N THR A 167 -49.42 13.99 4.13
CA THR A 167 -48.86 13.16 3.07
C THR A 167 -47.55 13.78 2.61
N THR A 168 -46.44 13.07 2.85
CA THR A 168 -45.12 13.38 2.29
C THR A 168 -44.87 12.48 1.10
N ALA A 169 -44.62 13.08 -0.06
CA ALA A 169 -44.09 12.40 -1.23
C ALA A 169 -42.68 12.91 -1.51
N GLU A 170 -41.74 11.98 -1.69
CA GLU A 170 -40.36 12.25 -2.10
C GLU A 170 -40.20 11.92 -3.58
N LEU A 171 -39.63 12.85 -4.33
CA LEU A 171 -39.29 12.69 -5.74
C LEU A 171 -37.81 12.32 -5.83
N ARG A 172 -37.47 11.18 -6.46
CA ARG A 172 -36.08 10.78 -6.67
C ARG A 172 -35.83 10.11 -8.01
N LEU A 173 -34.55 10.02 -8.40
CA LEU A 173 -34.13 9.14 -9.50
C LEU A 173 -34.19 7.67 -9.04
N HIS A 174 -34.64 6.78 -9.92
CA HIS A 174 -34.73 5.35 -9.62
C HIS A 174 -33.42 4.62 -9.95
N TRP A 175 -32.74 4.12 -8.92
CA TRP A 175 -31.39 3.57 -9.02
C TRP A 175 -31.27 2.30 -9.88
N GLY A 176 -32.34 1.51 -10.00
CA GLY A 176 -32.35 0.24 -10.74
C GLY A 176 -32.81 0.31 -12.21
N PHE A 177 -33.14 1.48 -12.75
CA PHE A 177 -33.68 1.66 -14.11
C PHE A 177 -32.98 2.81 -14.84
N ASN A 178 -31.69 2.60 -15.09
CA ASN A 178 -30.89 3.48 -15.93
C ASN A 178 -30.85 2.92 -17.35
N ASN A 179 -31.70 3.45 -18.23
CA ASN A 179 -31.53 3.26 -19.67
C ASN A 179 -30.43 4.22 -20.16
N PRO A 180 -29.58 3.83 -21.12
CA PRO A 180 -28.57 4.74 -21.68
C PRO A 180 -29.24 6.01 -22.23
N GLY A 181 -28.87 7.18 -21.72
CA GLY A 181 -29.46 8.46 -22.12
C GLY A 181 -30.82 8.81 -21.48
N THR A 182 -31.38 7.99 -20.59
CA THR A 182 -32.69 8.26 -19.96
C THR A 182 -32.78 7.67 -18.55
N ARG A 183 -32.97 8.54 -17.55
CA ARG A 183 -33.08 8.19 -16.13
C ARG A 183 -34.53 8.30 -15.67
N THR A 184 -35.03 7.28 -14.98
CA THR A 184 -36.43 7.23 -14.54
C THR A 184 -36.62 8.02 -13.25
N ILE A 185 -37.68 8.82 -13.19
CA ILE A 185 -38.08 9.59 -12.00
C ILE A 185 -39.22 8.82 -11.31
N ILE A 186 -39.05 8.61 -10.01
CA ILE A 186 -40.04 7.98 -9.14
C ILE A 186 -40.52 8.92 -8.05
N GLU A 187 -41.74 8.65 -7.60
CA GLU A 187 -42.39 9.21 -6.44
C GLU A 187 -42.46 8.12 -5.38
N GLU A 188 -41.83 8.32 -4.22
CA GLU A 188 -41.99 7.48 -3.04
C GLU A 188 -42.97 8.14 -2.06
N TYR A 189 -43.98 7.39 -1.63
CA TYR A 189 -44.97 7.86 -0.66
C TYR A 189 -45.28 6.79 0.39
N GLN A 190 -45.72 7.22 1.57
CA GLN A 190 -46.11 6.32 2.65
C GLN A 190 -47.61 5.94 2.54
N ARG A 191 -47.91 4.64 2.63
CA ARG A 191 -49.27 4.09 2.69
C ARG A 191 -49.83 4.08 4.11
N ASP A 192 -51.15 3.92 4.21
CA ASP A 192 -51.91 3.76 5.47
C ASP A 192 -51.39 2.63 6.39
N ASP A 193 -50.72 1.61 5.85
CA ASP A 193 -50.11 0.50 6.61
C ASP A 193 -48.68 0.80 7.10
N GLY A 194 -48.20 2.03 6.86
CA GLY A 194 -46.88 2.52 7.22
C GLY A 194 -45.76 2.14 6.26
N ARG A 195 -46.04 1.37 5.20
CA ARG A 195 -45.03 0.99 4.18
C ARG A 195 -44.90 2.07 3.12
N TYR A 196 -43.70 2.16 2.54
CA TYR A 196 -43.49 2.96 1.34
C TYR A 196 -43.98 2.24 0.08
N GLU A 197 -44.31 3.01 -0.94
CA GLU A 197 -44.59 2.58 -2.30
C GLU A 197 -43.87 3.53 -3.26
N GLU A 198 -43.23 2.96 -4.28
CA GLU A 198 -42.60 3.72 -5.36
C GLU A 198 -43.47 3.65 -6.61
N GLN A 199 -43.68 4.79 -7.27
CA GLN A 199 -44.36 4.87 -8.55
C GLN A 199 -43.52 5.65 -9.56
N ILE A 200 -43.38 5.11 -10.78
CA ILE A 200 -42.75 5.82 -11.91
C ILE A 200 -43.70 6.93 -12.38
N ILE A 201 -43.20 8.17 -12.36
CA ILE A 201 -43.97 9.40 -12.64
C ILE A 201 -43.42 10.22 -13.81
N GLY A 202 -42.20 9.92 -14.28
CA GLY A 202 -41.55 10.69 -15.32
C GLY A 202 -40.16 10.19 -15.68
N ASN A 203 -39.45 10.97 -16.50
CA ASN A 203 -38.07 10.69 -16.89
C ASN A 203 -37.26 11.99 -17.05
N TYR A 204 -35.96 11.87 -16.84
CA TYR A 204 -34.95 12.80 -17.34
C TYR A 204 -34.28 12.21 -18.58
N THR A 205 -34.07 13.04 -19.61
CA THR A 205 -33.41 12.62 -20.86
C THR A 205 -32.13 13.43 -21.07
N GLU A 206 -30.99 12.76 -21.18
CA GLU A 206 -29.68 13.41 -21.31
C GLU A 206 -29.56 14.17 -22.66
N ALA A 207 -30.18 13.66 -23.71
CA ALA A 207 -30.11 14.23 -25.07
C ALA A 207 -30.75 15.63 -25.23
N ASN A 208 -31.62 16.05 -24.30
CA ASN A 208 -32.22 17.38 -24.28
C ASN A 208 -32.12 18.05 -22.90
N GLN A 209 -31.35 17.46 -21.98
CA GLN A 209 -31.14 17.93 -20.60
C GLN A 209 -32.45 18.39 -19.93
N THR A 210 -33.54 17.64 -20.11
CA THR A 210 -34.86 18.02 -19.63
C THR A 210 -35.48 16.88 -18.85
N LEU A 211 -35.94 17.19 -17.65
CA LEU A 211 -36.82 16.32 -16.88
C LEU A 211 -38.27 16.70 -17.10
N TRP A 212 -39.12 15.68 -17.07
CA TRP A 212 -40.56 15.83 -17.15
C TRP A 212 -41.23 14.73 -16.32
N PHE A 213 -42.13 15.12 -15.43
CA PHE A 213 -42.87 14.20 -14.58
C PHE A 213 -44.24 14.76 -14.19
N LYS A 214 -45.13 13.86 -13.78
CA LYS A 214 -46.44 14.21 -13.24
C LYS A 214 -46.71 13.38 -12.01
N SER A 215 -46.88 14.03 -10.85
CA SER A 215 -47.22 13.36 -9.60
C SER A 215 -48.47 12.51 -9.75
N SER A 216 -48.47 11.36 -9.08
CA SER A 216 -49.63 10.48 -8.95
C SER A 216 -50.39 10.70 -7.65
N GLN A 217 -49.74 11.29 -6.63
CA GLN A 217 -50.27 11.39 -5.27
C GLN A 217 -50.69 12.81 -4.85
N PHE A 218 -50.15 13.87 -5.46
CA PHE A 218 -50.38 15.25 -5.00
C PHE A 218 -50.63 16.24 -6.15
N THR A 219 -51.34 17.33 -5.85
CA THR A 219 -51.59 18.46 -6.75
C THR A 219 -50.91 19.72 -6.21
N ALA A 220 -49.58 19.75 -6.27
CA ALA A 220 -48.79 20.88 -5.77
C ALA A 220 -48.76 22.03 -6.79
N GLU A 221 -49.05 23.25 -6.35
CA GLU A 221 -48.87 24.47 -7.17
C GLU A 221 -47.40 24.76 -7.47
N GLN A 222 -46.49 24.34 -6.58
CA GLN A 222 -45.05 24.54 -6.68
C GLN A 222 -44.29 23.41 -5.98
N ILE A 223 -43.19 22.98 -6.58
CA ILE A 223 -42.25 21.99 -6.05
C ILE A 223 -40.88 22.64 -5.92
N TYR A 224 -40.19 22.35 -4.82
CA TYR A 224 -38.75 22.61 -4.70
C TYR A 224 -38.01 21.29 -4.88
N MET A 225 -37.05 21.30 -5.80
CA MET A 225 -36.30 20.13 -6.22
C MET A 225 -34.82 20.49 -6.24
N GLU A 226 -33.99 19.67 -5.62
CA GLU A 226 -32.54 19.78 -5.68
C GLU A 226 -31.99 18.72 -6.63
N VAL A 227 -31.08 19.15 -7.51
CA VAL A 227 -30.35 18.28 -8.43
C VAL A 227 -28.90 18.29 -8.02
N SER A 228 -28.35 17.10 -7.79
CA SER A 228 -26.93 16.88 -7.58
C SER A 228 -26.32 16.32 -8.87
N TYR A 229 -25.30 17.02 -9.36
CA TYR A 229 -24.47 16.59 -10.48
C TYR A 229 -23.13 16.12 -9.95
N HIS A 230 -22.55 15.13 -10.62
CA HIS A 230 -21.25 14.57 -10.29
C HIS A 230 -20.38 14.48 -11.55
N ASP A 231 -19.15 14.98 -11.48
CA ASP A 231 -18.15 14.86 -12.55
C ASP A 231 -17.25 13.64 -12.31
N TYR A 232 -17.70 12.47 -12.81
CA TYR A 232 -16.95 11.22 -12.73
C TYR A 232 -15.61 11.28 -13.49
N ASN A 233 -15.44 12.18 -14.48
CA ASN A 233 -14.18 12.29 -15.22
C ASN A 233 -13.14 13.06 -14.40
N ALA A 234 -13.54 14.16 -13.77
CA ALA A 234 -12.68 14.90 -12.84
C ALA A 234 -12.33 14.05 -11.61
N GLU A 235 -13.30 13.28 -11.07
CA GLU A 235 -13.07 12.33 -9.98
C GLU A 235 -12.06 11.24 -10.39
N GLU A 236 -12.25 10.60 -11.57
CA GLU A 236 -11.34 9.56 -12.06
C GLU A 236 -9.93 10.12 -12.34
N GLU A 237 -9.83 11.29 -12.99
CA GLU A 237 -8.53 11.96 -13.23
C GLU A 237 -7.83 12.31 -11.90
N TYR A 238 -8.58 12.79 -10.90
CA TYR A 238 -8.05 13.06 -9.57
C TYR A 238 -7.51 11.79 -8.91
N TRP A 239 -8.31 10.72 -8.76
CA TRP A 239 -7.84 9.50 -8.09
C TRP A 239 -6.73 8.76 -8.85
N GLN A 240 -6.68 8.86 -10.18
CA GLN A 240 -5.57 8.31 -10.96
C GLN A 240 -4.27 9.09 -10.76
N ASN A 241 -4.32 10.43 -10.71
CA ASN A 241 -3.13 11.28 -10.57
C ASN A 241 -2.66 11.44 -9.12
N ASN A 242 -3.61 11.48 -8.17
CA ASN A 242 -3.38 11.62 -6.74
C ASN A 242 -3.39 10.26 -6.02
N GLN A 243 -3.17 9.16 -6.75
CA GLN A 243 -3.08 7.80 -6.23
C GLN A 243 -2.15 7.76 -5.01
N ASP A 244 -2.73 7.47 -3.85
CA ASP A 244 -2.17 7.92 -2.57
C ASP A 244 -0.78 7.32 -2.32
N TYR A 245 0.24 8.18 -2.46
CA TYR A 245 1.64 7.80 -2.25
C TYR A 245 1.86 7.30 -0.82
N GLY A 246 1.05 7.74 0.14
CA GLY A 246 1.02 7.24 1.51
C GLY A 246 0.61 5.78 1.57
N GLU A 247 -0.49 5.40 0.92
CA GLU A 247 -0.95 4.00 0.86
C GLU A 247 0.08 3.09 0.16
N MET A 248 0.60 3.50 -1.00
CA MET A 248 1.61 2.71 -1.72
C MET A 248 2.86 2.50 -0.85
N LEU A 249 3.35 3.54 -0.18
CA LEU A 249 4.48 3.42 0.75
C LEU A 249 4.13 2.49 1.92
N PHE A 250 2.93 2.61 2.49
CA PHE A 250 2.48 1.77 3.60
C PHE A 250 2.41 0.29 3.22
N CYS A 251 1.92 -0.04 2.00
CA CYS A 251 1.95 -1.40 1.46
C CYS A 251 3.36 -1.95 1.24
N LEU A 252 4.36 -1.09 0.94
CA LEU A 252 5.75 -1.49 0.72
C LEU A 252 6.57 -1.64 2.02
N LEU A 253 6.18 -0.95 3.11
CA LEU A 253 6.90 -0.98 4.39
C LEU A 253 7.14 -2.39 4.98
N PRO A 254 6.16 -3.33 4.99
CA PRO A 254 6.39 -4.70 5.46
C PRO A 254 7.47 -5.44 4.66
N PHE A 255 7.48 -5.28 3.34
CA PHE A 255 8.49 -5.89 2.46
C PHE A 255 9.87 -5.28 2.70
N ALA A 256 9.96 -3.95 2.79
CA ALA A 256 11.20 -3.24 3.10
C ALA A 256 11.77 -3.66 4.47
N TYR A 257 10.91 -3.84 5.48
CA TYR A 257 11.30 -4.34 6.80
C TYR A 257 11.86 -5.78 6.74
N ILE A 258 11.19 -6.71 6.03
CA ILE A 258 11.68 -8.08 5.85
C ILE A 258 13.04 -8.10 5.13
N VAL A 259 13.20 -7.31 4.06
CA VAL A 259 14.49 -7.16 3.35
C VAL A 259 15.56 -6.57 4.28
N GLY A 260 15.21 -5.59 5.13
CA GLY A 260 16.09 -5.04 6.15
C GLY A 260 16.58 -6.08 7.16
N VAL A 261 15.69 -6.92 7.68
CA VAL A 261 16.03 -8.03 8.59
C VAL A 261 16.98 -9.03 7.91
N VAL A 262 16.64 -9.49 6.70
CA VAL A 262 17.43 -10.47 5.94
C VAL A 262 18.83 -9.92 5.61
N THR A 263 18.91 -8.68 5.12
CA THR A 263 20.20 -8.05 4.77
C THR A 263 21.07 -7.75 5.99
N ALA A 264 20.48 -7.43 7.14
CA ALA A 264 21.21 -7.26 8.40
C ALA A 264 21.93 -8.55 8.82
N PHE A 265 21.24 -9.70 8.76
CA PHE A 265 21.84 -11.00 9.04
C PHE A 265 22.84 -11.44 7.96
N ALA A 266 22.52 -11.28 6.68
CA ALA A 266 23.40 -11.64 5.56
C ALA A 266 24.74 -10.88 5.57
N ARG A 267 24.75 -9.62 6.04
CA ARG A 267 25.96 -8.80 6.21
C ARG A 267 26.70 -9.05 7.55
N GLY A 268 26.28 -10.04 8.34
CA GLY A 268 26.89 -10.36 9.64
C GLY A 268 26.60 -9.35 10.76
N ASN A 269 25.72 -8.37 10.54
CA ASN A 269 25.27 -7.42 11.56
C ASN A 269 24.16 -8.04 12.42
N SER A 270 24.45 -9.15 13.10
CA SER A 270 23.48 -9.90 13.90
C SER A 270 22.78 -9.05 14.98
N ALA A 271 23.51 -8.12 15.60
CA ALA A 271 22.93 -7.18 16.58
C ALA A 271 21.83 -6.29 15.96
N LEU A 272 22.01 -5.83 14.72
CA LEU A 272 21.01 -5.05 13.98
C LEU A 272 19.78 -5.89 13.65
N GLY A 273 19.97 -7.11 13.14
CA GLY A 273 18.88 -8.02 12.80
C GLY A 273 18.05 -8.43 14.02
N ILE A 274 18.69 -8.69 15.17
CA ILE A 274 18.01 -8.94 16.44
C ILE A 274 17.27 -7.69 16.91
N GLY A 275 17.86 -6.49 16.77
CA GLY A 275 17.21 -5.23 17.11
C GLY A 275 15.93 -5.00 16.31
N LEU A 276 15.98 -5.21 14.99
CA LEU A 276 14.80 -5.15 14.11
C LEU A 276 13.72 -6.11 14.57
N LEU A 277 14.04 -7.40 14.80
CA LEU A 277 13.07 -8.39 15.31
C LEU A 277 12.46 -7.99 16.66
N CYS A 278 13.24 -7.34 17.54
CA CYS A 278 12.76 -6.79 18.81
C CYS A 278 11.89 -5.53 18.66
N ALA A 279 11.86 -4.87 17.50
CA ALA A 279 10.95 -3.74 17.27
C ALA A 279 9.48 -4.18 17.30
N ILE A 280 9.15 -5.40 16.85
CA ILE A 280 7.77 -5.92 16.85
C ILE A 280 7.19 -5.99 18.28
N PRO A 281 7.78 -6.69 19.27
CA PRO A 281 7.27 -6.67 20.64
C PRO A 281 7.40 -5.31 21.33
N ALA A 282 8.32 -4.43 20.87
CA ALA A 282 8.38 -3.06 21.35
C ALA A 282 7.13 -2.23 20.97
N SER A 283 6.31 -2.69 20.00
CA SER A 283 5.03 -2.04 19.68
C SER A 283 4.08 -1.93 20.88
N VAL A 284 4.14 -2.86 21.83
CA VAL A 284 3.35 -2.82 23.08
C VAL A 284 3.68 -1.58 23.93
N LEU A 285 4.89 -1.02 23.77
CA LEU A 285 5.33 0.21 24.45
C LEU A 285 5.15 1.45 23.59
N PHE A 286 5.33 1.35 22.26
CA PHE A 286 5.28 2.50 21.35
C PHE A 286 3.86 2.81 20.82
N LEU A 287 2.94 1.84 20.70
CA LEU A 287 1.55 2.10 20.30
C LEU A 287 0.78 2.98 21.28
N PRO A 288 0.85 2.79 22.62
CA PRO A 288 0.21 3.70 23.58
C PRO A 288 0.77 5.13 23.48
N LEU A 289 2.07 5.28 23.21
CA LEU A 289 2.69 6.57 22.98
C LEU A 289 2.19 7.21 21.67
N LEU A 290 2.04 6.41 20.60
CA LEU A 290 1.46 6.83 19.32
C LEU A 290 0.03 7.38 19.52
N PHE A 291 -0.80 6.66 20.27
CA PHE A 291 -2.16 7.07 20.59
C PHE A 291 -2.20 8.40 21.38
N VAL A 292 -1.36 8.55 22.40
CA VAL A 292 -1.27 9.81 23.17
C VAL A 292 -0.76 10.97 22.31
N LEU A 293 0.21 10.73 21.42
CA LEU A 293 0.70 11.76 20.50
C LEU A 293 -0.35 12.16 19.47
N ALA A 294 -1.15 11.22 18.96
CA ALA A 294 -2.29 11.50 18.08
C ALA A 294 -3.35 12.35 18.80
N LEU A 295 -3.74 12.01 20.04
CA LEU A 295 -4.66 12.83 20.85
C LEU A 295 -4.13 14.28 21.01
N LEU A 296 -2.83 14.45 21.27
CA LEU A 296 -2.20 15.77 21.39
C LEU A 296 -2.10 16.54 20.07
N ALA A 297 -1.96 15.86 18.94
CA ALA A 297 -1.85 16.47 17.62
C ALA A 297 -3.23 16.89 17.06
N PHE A 298 -4.25 16.05 17.24
CA PHE A 298 -5.60 16.25 16.71
C PHE A 298 -6.59 16.87 17.71
N GLY A 299 -6.18 17.09 18.97
CA GLY A 299 -6.90 17.96 19.91
C GLY A 299 -8.19 17.38 20.52
N PHE A 300 -8.21 16.07 20.81
CA PHE A 300 -9.28 15.40 21.57
C PHE A 300 -9.13 15.57 23.09
#